data_AF-A0A0K8TQZ1-F1
#
_entry.id   AF-A0A0K8TQZ1-F1
#
_cell.length_a   1.000
_cell.length_b   1.000
_cell.length_c   1.000
_cell.angle_alpha   90.00
_cell.angle_beta   90.00
_cell.angle_gamma   90.00
#
_symmetry.space_group_name_H-M   'P 1'
#
loop_
_entity.id
_entity.type
_entity.pdbx_description
1 polymer ?
#
loop_
_entity_poly.entity_id
_entity_poly.type
_entity_poly.pdbx_seq_one_letter_code
_entity_poly.pdbx_strand_id
1 'polypeptide(L)'
;MDDLQLYEEITALEKLSAEYERQLKMCGIDLSDLPNDTLRLLDEMAEIKCETKLHSLDMSFIDEFYFTKKKEEIENSLTLSKMKREIESLKKQIKKEKDEIKILQDFANSVSREVVANEELTTMQAIIETKIEGLQNRPQSFQIPEDINLDELLMKLEALEKSKKK
;
A
#
# COMPACT_ATOMS: atom_id res chain seq x y z
N MET A 1 -3.38 16.31 34.60
CA MET A 1 -4.07 16.78 35.82
C MET A 1 -3.00 17.50 36.62
N ASP A 2 -3.23 18.75 36.99
CA ASP A 2 -2.23 19.56 37.70
C ASP A 2 -2.11 19.04 39.14
N ASP A 3 -0.90 18.90 39.68
CA ASP A 3 -0.70 18.29 41.02
C ASP A 3 -1.50 19.04 42.11
N LEU A 4 -1.69 20.34 41.94
CA LEU A 4 -2.50 21.18 42.82
C LEU A 4 -4.00 20.79 42.79
N GLN A 5 -4.53 20.50 41.60
CA GLN A 5 -5.93 20.07 41.43
C GLN A 5 -6.18 18.71 42.08
N LEU A 6 -5.21 17.81 42.00
CA LEU A 6 -5.29 16.50 42.62
C LEU A 6 -5.34 16.60 44.15
N TYR A 7 -4.52 17.47 44.74
CA TYR A 7 -4.51 17.73 46.18
C TYR A 7 -5.82 18.35 46.68
N GLU A 8 -6.40 19.29 45.92
CA GLU A 8 -7.70 19.88 46.24
C GLU A 8 -8.82 18.83 46.19
N GLU A 9 -8.79 17.94 45.20
CA GLU A 9 -9.76 16.86 45.03
C GLU A 9 -9.66 15.82 46.16
N ILE A 10 -8.45 15.40 46.54
CA ILE A 10 -8.22 14.51 47.69
C ILE A 10 -8.77 15.14 48.98
N THR A 11 -8.45 16.41 49.23
CA THR A 11 -8.92 17.11 50.43
C THR A 11 -10.45 17.24 50.48
N ALA A 12 -11.08 17.44 49.31
CA ALA A 12 -12.54 17.49 49.20
C ALA A 12 -13.17 16.12 49.48
N LEU A 13 -12.57 15.04 48.97
CA LEU A 13 -13.02 13.66 49.20
C LEU A 13 -12.87 13.24 50.67
N GLU A 14 -11.77 13.60 51.33
CA GLU A 14 -11.56 13.33 52.76
C GLU A 14 -12.63 14.02 53.63
N LYS A 15 -12.93 15.29 53.34
CA LYS A 15 -13.99 16.03 54.04
C LYS A 15 -15.37 15.40 53.83
N LEU A 16 -15.65 14.96 52.61
CA LEU A 16 -16.92 14.32 52.27
C LEU A 16 -17.05 12.95 52.95
N SER A 17 -15.97 12.17 52.99
CA SER A 17 -15.90 10.88 53.70
C SER A 17 -16.21 11.06 55.20
N ALA A 18 -15.55 12.02 55.85
CA ALA A 18 -15.77 12.32 57.26
C ALA A 18 -17.21 12.78 57.56
N GLU A 19 -17.82 13.53 56.63
CA GLU A 19 -19.22 13.95 56.77
C GLU A 19 -20.19 12.77 56.64
N TYR A 20 -19.96 11.85 55.71
CA TYR A 20 -20.78 10.64 55.60
C TYR A 20 -20.62 9.72 56.81
N GLU A 21 -19.40 9.54 57.31
CA GLU A 21 -19.16 8.76 58.53
C GLU A 21 -19.89 9.37 59.73
N ARG A 22 -19.88 10.70 59.86
CA ARG A 22 -20.64 11.43 60.87
C ARG A 22 -22.14 11.19 60.74
N GLN A 23 -22.69 11.24 59.52
CA GLN A 23 -24.11 10.99 59.26
C GLN A 23 -24.51 9.54 59.58
N LEU A 24 -23.68 8.56 59.22
CA LEU A 24 -23.90 7.15 59.56
C LEU A 24 -23.94 6.93 61.08
N LYS A 25 -22.99 7.54 61.80
CA LYS A 25 -22.95 7.50 63.27
C LYS A 25 -24.20 8.12 63.91
N MET A 26 -24.72 9.21 63.36
CA MET A 26 -25.99 9.80 63.82
C MET A 26 -27.20 8.87 63.63
N CYS A 27 -27.15 7.98 62.64
CA CYS A 27 -28.14 6.93 62.41
C CYS A 27 -27.88 5.65 63.23
N GLY A 28 -26.87 5.65 64.12
CA GLY A 28 -26.50 4.50 64.93
C GLY A 28 -25.75 3.41 64.17
N ILE A 29 -25.15 3.73 63.01
CA ILE A 29 -24.35 2.82 62.21
C ILE A 29 -22.88 3.19 62.39
N ASP A 30 -22.09 2.31 63.01
CA ASP A 30 -20.63 2.40 63.00
C ASP A 30 -20.08 1.37 62.01
N LEU A 31 -19.29 1.84 61.03
CA LEU A 31 -18.67 0.95 60.04
C LEU A 31 -17.68 -0.01 60.70
N SER A 32 -17.11 0.36 61.86
CA SER A 32 -16.18 -0.46 62.64
C SER A 32 -16.86 -1.67 63.29
N ASP A 33 -18.18 -1.62 63.48
CA ASP A 33 -18.99 -2.68 64.08
C ASP A 33 -19.51 -3.68 63.04
N LEU A 34 -19.29 -3.40 61.75
CA LEU A 34 -19.72 -4.28 60.67
C LEU A 34 -18.81 -5.50 60.54
N PRO A 35 -19.36 -6.70 60.29
CA PRO A 35 -18.56 -7.87 59.95
C PRO A 35 -17.67 -7.61 58.72
N ASN A 36 -16.47 -8.20 58.71
CA ASN A 36 -15.53 -8.08 57.60
C ASN A 36 -16.14 -8.47 56.24
N ASP A 37 -17.03 -9.46 56.21
CA ASP A 37 -17.73 -9.86 54.97
C ASP A 37 -18.64 -8.75 54.45
N THR A 38 -19.29 -8.00 55.36
CA THR A 38 -20.15 -6.86 55.01
C THR A 38 -19.32 -5.68 54.51
N LEU A 39 -18.16 -5.42 55.12
CA LEU A 39 -17.22 -4.40 54.65
C LEU A 39 -16.71 -4.73 53.25
N ARG A 40 -16.35 -5.99 53.00
CA ARG A 40 -15.91 -6.44 51.67
C ARG A 40 -16.98 -6.26 50.61
N LEU A 41 -18.24 -6.57 50.92
CA LEU A 41 -19.36 -6.34 50.00
C LEU A 41 -19.58 -4.84 49.72
N LEU A 42 -19.34 -3.97 50.71
CA LEU A 42 -19.43 -2.53 50.53
C LEU A 42 -18.34 -2.02 49.59
N ASP A 43 -17.12 -2.54 49.73
CA ASP A 43 -15.99 -2.25 48.83
C ASP A 43 -16.28 -2.72 47.40
N GLU A 44 -16.73 -3.98 47.23
CA GLU A 44 -17.14 -4.53 45.94
C GLU A 44 -18.26 -3.67 45.30
N MET A 45 -19.22 -3.20 46.09
CA MET A 45 -20.29 -2.31 45.62
C MET A 45 -19.76 -0.95 45.16
N ALA A 46 -18.79 -0.38 45.88
CA ALA A 46 -18.17 0.90 45.53
C ALA A 46 -17.37 0.79 44.22
N GLU A 47 -16.61 -0.30 44.05
CA GLU A 47 -15.89 -0.61 42.81
C GLU A 47 -16.86 -0.74 41.63
N ILE A 48 -17.92 -1.53 41.76
CA ILE A 48 -18.94 -1.69 40.72
C ILE A 48 -19.56 -0.34 40.36
N LYS A 49 -19.90 0.51 41.35
CA LYS A 49 -20.43 1.85 41.08
C LYS A 49 -19.43 2.75 40.35
N CYS A 50 -18.15 2.65 40.68
CA CYS A 50 -17.10 3.43 40.03
C CYS A 50 -16.95 3.03 38.55
N GLU A 51 -16.89 1.72 38.28
CA GLU A 51 -16.70 1.18 36.93
C GLU A 51 -17.94 1.37 36.05
N THR A 52 -19.13 1.15 36.60
CA THR A 52 -20.39 1.22 35.85
C THR A 52 -20.99 2.62 35.79
N LYS A 53 -20.54 3.53 36.67
CA LYS A 53 -21.14 4.86 36.92
C LYS A 53 -22.62 4.82 37.30
N LEU A 54 -23.09 3.67 37.80
CA LEU A 54 -24.47 3.52 38.25
C LEU A 54 -24.69 4.28 39.56
N HIS A 55 -25.54 5.31 39.52
CA HIS A 55 -25.89 6.10 40.70
C HIS A 55 -26.71 5.30 41.73
N SER A 56 -27.50 4.33 41.26
CA SER A 56 -28.20 3.36 42.11
C SER A 56 -28.06 1.95 41.52
N LEU A 57 -27.99 0.94 42.39
CA LEU A 57 -28.01 -0.47 42.01
C LEU A 57 -29.45 -1.02 42.07
N ASP A 58 -30.43 -0.18 41.72
CA ASP A 58 -31.78 -0.68 41.46
C ASP A 58 -31.77 -1.50 40.14
N MET A 59 -32.54 -2.58 40.14
CA MET A 59 -32.58 -3.57 39.06
C MET A 59 -32.92 -2.92 37.71
N SER A 60 -33.77 -1.88 37.74
CA SER A 60 -34.15 -1.11 36.55
C SER A 60 -32.95 -0.48 35.82
N PHE A 61 -32.01 0.12 36.56
CA PHE A 61 -30.81 0.73 35.99
C PHE A 61 -29.78 -0.31 35.54
N ILE A 62 -29.69 -1.44 36.25
CA ILE A 62 -28.81 -2.55 35.90
C ILE A 62 -29.24 -3.16 34.56
N ASP A 63 -30.55 -3.36 34.38
CA ASP A 63 -31.11 -3.88 33.12
C ASP A 63 -30.84 -2.89 31.97
N GLU A 64 -31.10 -1.59 32.16
CA GLU A 64 -30.83 -0.57 31.15
C GLU A 64 -29.35 -0.50 30.76
N PHE A 65 -28.45 -0.53 31.75
CA PHE A 65 -27.01 -0.56 31.52
C PHE A 65 -26.60 -1.81 30.75
N TYR A 66 -27.09 -2.98 31.16
CA TYR A 66 -26.80 -4.24 30.49
C TYR A 66 -27.25 -4.22 29.03
N PHE A 67 -28.49 -3.83 28.76
CA PHE A 67 -29.01 -3.79 27.39
C PHE A 67 -28.29 -2.75 26.53
N THR A 68 -27.92 -1.61 27.10
CA THR A 68 -27.12 -0.59 26.41
C THR A 68 -25.75 -1.15 26.03
N LYS A 69 -25.03 -1.74 26.99
CA LYS A 69 -23.73 -2.36 26.73
C LYS A 69 -23.81 -3.50 25.74
N LYS A 70 -24.86 -4.32 25.83
CA LYS A 70 -25.05 -5.43 24.90
C LYS A 70 -25.34 -4.95 23.49
N LYS A 71 -26.11 -3.89 23.35
CA LYS A 71 -26.35 -3.22 22.06
C LYS A 71 -25.05 -2.67 21.48
N GLU A 72 -24.26 -1.94 22.27
CA GLU A 72 -22.95 -1.41 21.84
C GLU A 72 -22.01 -2.54 21.37
N GLU A 73 -21.95 -3.65 22.10
CA GLU A 73 -21.15 -4.82 21.72
C GLU A 73 -21.57 -5.40 20.37
N ILE A 74 -22.88 -5.56 20.15
CA ILE A 74 -23.45 -6.08 18.90
C ILE A 74 -23.16 -5.13 17.74
N GLU A 75 -23.37 -3.82 17.93
CA GLU A 75 -23.12 -2.79 16.92
C GLU A 75 -21.63 -2.73 16.53
N ASN A 76 -20.73 -2.81 17.51
CA ASN A 76 -19.29 -2.85 17.29
C ASN A 76 -18.87 -4.13 16.53
N SER A 77 -19.38 -5.29 16.95
CA SER A 77 -19.12 -6.57 16.27
C SER A 77 -19.60 -6.57 14.81
N LEU A 78 -20.77 -6.00 14.56
CA LEU A 78 -21.31 -5.83 13.21
C LEU A 78 -20.43 -4.90 12.37
N THR A 79 -20.00 -3.78 12.94
CA THR A 79 -19.14 -2.79 12.28
C THR A 79 -17.79 -3.40 11.92
N LEU A 80 -17.14 -4.09 12.85
CA LEU A 80 -15.89 -4.82 12.60
C LEU A 80 -16.03 -5.85 11.48
N SER A 81 -17.15 -6.58 11.47
CA SER A 81 -17.42 -7.59 10.44
C SER A 81 -17.66 -6.98 9.05
N LYS A 82 -18.25 -5.78 8.98
CA LYS A 82 -18.39 -5.02 7.72
C LYS A 82 -17.03 -4.53 7.23
N MET A 83 -16.25 -3.90 8.11
CA MET A 83 -14.92 -3.39 7.79
C MET A 83 -13.97 -4.50 7.31
N LYS A 84 -13.98 -5.68 7.95
CA LYS A 84 -13.19 -6.84 7.51
C LYS A 84 -13.52 -7.24 6.07
N ARG A 85 -14.80 -7.33 5.73
CA ARG A 85 -15.26 -7.66 4.36
C ARG A 85 -14.83 -6.60 3.35
N GLU A 86 -14.93 -5.33 3.71
CA GLU A 86 -14.51 -4.22 2.85
C GLU A 86 -13.01 -4.25 2.58
N ILE A 87 -12.19 -4.47 3.61
CA ILE A 87 -10.73 -4.65 3.48
C ILE A 87 -10.41 -5.81 2.54
N GLU A 88 -11.09 -6.95 2.66
CA GLU A 88 -10.88 -8.09 1.76
C GLU A 88 -11.27 -7.77 0.31
N SER A 89 -12.35 -7.02 0.11
CA SER A 89 -12.77 -6.55 -1.22
C SER A 89 -11.72 -5.62 -1.84
N LEU A 90 -11.26 -4.62 -1.08
CA LEU A 90 -10.22 -3.68 -1.52
C LEU A 90 -8.91 -4.41 -1.85
N LYS A 91 -8.49 -5.38 -1.03
CA LYS A 91 -7.30 -6.20 -1.32
C LYS A 91 -7.44 -6.96 -2.64
N LYS A 92 -8.62 -7.50 -2.96
CA LYS A 92 -8.87 -8.16 -4.24
C LYS A 92 -8.80 -7.18 -5.41
N GLN A 93 -9.36 -5.98 -5.26
CA GLN A 93 -9.29 -4.92 -6.28
C GLN A 93 -7.85 -4.49 -6.52
N ILE A 94 -7.08 -4.20 -5.47
CA ILE A 94 -5.66 -3.84 -5.57
C ILE A 94 -4.87 -4.92 -6.29
N LYS A 95 -5.13 -6.20 -6.01
CA LYS A 95 -4.47 -7.31 -6.71
C LYS A 95 -4.80 -7.28 -8.20
N LYS A 96 -6.07 -7.13 -8.56
CA LYS A 96 -6.52 -7.06 -9.95
C LYS A 96 -5.87 -5.88 -10.69
N GLU A 97 -5.86 -4.70 -10.09
CA GLU A 97 -5.21 -3.50 -10.66
C GLU A 97 -3.71 -3.70 -10.84
N LYS A 98 -3.02 -4.34 -9.89
CA LYS A 98 -1.59 -4.67 -10.04
C LYS A 98 -1.34 -5.63 -11.20
N ASP A 99 -2.19 -6.63 -11.37
CA ASP A 99 -2.09 -7.58 -12.48
C ASP A 99 -2.33 -6.86 -13.83
N GLU A 100 -3.30 -5.94 -13.90
CA GLU A 100 -3.56 -5.11 -15.07
C GLU A 100 -2.39 -4.15 -15.39
N ILE A 101 -1.84 -3.47 -14.37
CA ILE A 101 -0.66 -2.61 -14.52
C ILE A 101 0.51 -3.40 -15.09
N LYS A 102 0.74 -4.63 -14.61
CA LYS A 102 1.81 -5.48 -15.13
C LYS A 102 1.62 -5.80 -16.61
N ILE A 103 0.40 -6.16 -17.02
CA ILE A 103 0.08 -6.41 -18.44
C ILE A 103 0.35 -5.17 -19.28
N LEU A 104 -0.07 -3.99 -18.81
CA LEU A 104 0.17 -2.72 -19.51
C LEU A 104 1.65 -2.37 -19.59
N GLN A 105 2.44 -2.65 -18.54
CA GLN A 105 3.89 -2.47 -18.55
C GLN A 105 4.56 -3.42 -19.55
N ASP A 106 4.18 -4.69 -19.57
CA ASP A 106 4.71 -5.67 -20.52
C ASP A 106 4.37 -5.27 -21.96
N PHE A 107 3.14 -4.81 -22.20
CA PHE A 107 2.72 -4.27 -23.50
C PHE A 107 3.53 -3.03 -23.91
N ALA A 108 3.67 -2.04 -23.03
CA ALA A 108 4.44 -0.83 -23.30
C ALA A 108 5.90 -1.16 -23.62
N ASN A 109 6.51 -2.07 -22.86
CA ASN A 109 7.88 -2.54 -23.10
C ASN A 109 8.01 -3.24 -24.46
N SER A 110 7.02 -4.03 -24.87
CA SER A 110 7.00 -4.68 -26.18
C SER A 110 6.94 -3.65 -27.31
N VAL A 111 6.02 -2.69 -27.22
CA VAL A 111 5.85 -1.63 -28.22
C VAL A 111 7.11 -0.78 -28.32
N SER A 112 7.72 -0.38 -27.19
CA SER A 112 8.96 0.39 -27.21
C SER A 112 10.10 -0.34 -27.91
N ARG A 113 10.25 -1.65 -27.72
CA ARG A 113 11.27 -2.44 -28.43
C ARG A 113 11.02 -2.49 -29.94
N GLU A 114 9.77 -2.65 -30.34
CA GLU A 114 9.38 -2.74 -31.75
C GLU A 114 9.56 -1.41 -32.48
N VAL A 115 9.25 -0.29 -31.82
CA VAL A 115 9.50 1.06 -32.35
C VAL A 115 11.00 1.30 -32.55
N VAL A 116 11.83 0.98 -31.55
CA VAL A 116 13.30 1.10 -31.67
C VAL A 116 13.83 0.23 -32.81
N ALA A 117 13.36 -1.01 -32.95
CA ALA A 117 13.75 -1.89 -34.05
C ALA A 117 13.39 -1.31 -35.43
N ASN A 118 12.23 -0.66 -35.56
CA ASN A 118 11.83 0.00 -36.82
C ASN A 118 12.69 1.24 -37.15
N GLU A 119 13.08 2.02 -36.15
CA GLU A 119 14.01 3.16 -36.34
C GLU A 119 15.41 2.68 -36.78
N GLU A 120 15.89 1.58 -36.21
CA GLU A 120 17.14 0.94 -36.63
C GLU A 120 17.04 0.37 -38.05
N LEU A 121 15.92 -0.26 -38.42
CA LEU A 121 15.72 -0.81 -39.76
C LEU A 121 15.64 0.30 -40.83
N THR A 122 14.94 1.40 -40.55
CA THR A 122 14.82 2.54 -41.48
C THR A 122 16.17 3.22 -41.71
N THR A 123 16.98 3.40 -40.66
CA THR A 123 18.35 3.93 -40.81
C THR A 123 19.25 2.97 -41.59
N MET A 124 19.15 1.67 -41.36
CA MET A 124 19.91 0.66 -42.10
C MET A 124 19.52 0.62 -43.58
N GLN A 125 18.23 0.77 -43.89
CA GLN A 125 17.71 0.86 -45.25
C GLN A 125 18.27 2.09 -45.98
N ALA A 126 18.27 3.26 -45.34
CA ALA A 126 18.84 4.48 -45.93
C ALA A 126 20.34 4.32 -46.25
N ILE A 127 21.11 3.66 -45.38
CA ILE A 127 22.53 3.37 -45.63
C ILE A 127 22.71 2.43 -46.84
N ILE A 128 21.86 1.41 -46.96
CA ILE A 128 21.90 0.48 -48.09
C ILE A 128 21.54 1.19 -49.39
N GLU A 129 20.48 2.01 -49.40
CA GLU A 129 20.09 2.82 -50.56
C GLU A 129 21.23 3.75 -51.01
N THR A 130 21.85 4.46 -50.06
CA THR A 130 23.03 5.32 -50.35
C THR A 130 24.18 4.51 -50.97
N LYS A 131 24.45 3.30 -50.48
CA LYS A 131 25.48 2.42 -51.04
C LYS A 131 25.12 1.93 -52.43
N ILE A 132 23.85 1.60 -52.68
CA ILE A 132 23.36 1.17 -53.99
C ILE A 132 23.54 2.31 -54.99
N GLU A 133 23.13 3.53 -54.65
CA GLU A 133 23.34 4.71 -55.51
C GLU A 133 24.83 4.95 -55.78
N GLY A 134 25.68 4.88 -54.75
CA GLY A 134 27.13 5.01 -54.91
C GLY A 134 27.74 3.94 -55.84
N LEU A 135 27.23 2.72 -55.79
CA LEU A 135 27.65 1.63 -56.69
C LEU A 135 27.11 1.80 -58.11
N GLN A 136 25.88 2.28 -58.28
CA GLN A 136 25.27 2.55 -59.60
C GLN A 136 25.92 3.75 -60.30
N ASN A 137 26.40 4.74 -59.54
CA ASN A 137 27.11 5.90 -60.08
C ASN A 137 28.59 5.63 -60.35
N ARG A 138 29.14 4.51 -59.85
CA ARG A 138 30.56 4.13 -60.02
C ARG A 138 30.96 3.78 -61.46
N PRO A 139 30.16 3.06 -62.26
CA PRO A 139 30.39 2.89 -63.69
C PRO A 139 30.36 4.21 -64.47
N GLN A 140 29.53 5.17 -64.04
CA GLN A 140 29.40 6.48 -64.70
C GLN A 140 30.61 7.38 -64.44
N SER A 141 31.28 7.23 -63.29
CA SER A 141 32.53 7.94 -62.99
C SER A 141 33.79 7.24 -63.52
N PHE A 142 33.67 5.98 -63.94
CA PHE A 142 34.76 5.23 -64.57
C PHE A 142 34.84 5.60 -66.06
N GLN A 143 35.46 6.74 -66.37
CA GLN A 143 35.80 7.10 -67.74
C GLN A 143 36.91 6.17 -68.23
N ILE A 144 36.57 5.15 -69.01
CA ILE A 144 37.54 4.38 -69.78
C ILE A 144 38.19 5.37 -70.75
N PRO A 145 39.50 5.63 -70.68
CA PRO A 145 40.17 6.51 -71.62
C PRO A 145 39.93 5.99 -73.04
N GLU A 146 39.51 6.86 -73.97
CA GLU A 146 39.19 6.49 -75.37
C GLU A 146 40.36 5.80 -76.09
N ASP A 147 41.58 5.97 -75.57
CA ASP A 147 42.82 5.42 -76.11
C ASP A 147 43.11 3.97 -75.68
N ILE A 148 42.30 3.38 -74.78
CA ILE A 148 42.49 2.00 -74.33
C ILE A 148 41.68 1.04 -75.21
N ASN A 149 42.38 0.34 -76.10
CA ASN A 149 41.81 -0.78 -76.86
C ASN A 149 41.65 -2.00 -75.95
N LEU A 150 40.46 -2.12 -75.34
CA LEU A 150 40.10 -3.23 -74.44
C LEU A 150 40.19 -4.60 -75.13
N ASP A 151 39.92 -4.68 -76.42
CA ASP A 151 40.01 -5.93 -77.19
C ASP A 151 41.47 -6.39 -77.33
N GLU A 152 42.40 -5.45 -77.57
CA GLU A 152 43.83 -5.78 -77.62
C GLU A 152 44.38 -6.21 -76.25
N LEU A 153 43.87 -5.60 -75.18
CA LEU A 153 44.20 -5.97 -73.79
C LEU A 153 43.66 -7.36 -73.43
N LEU A 154 42.41 -7.66 -73.78
CA LEU A 154 41.81 -8.98 -73.62
C LEU A 154 42.58 -10.04 -74.39
N MET A 155 42.93 -9.78 -75.66
CA MET A 155 43.74 -10.69 -76.47
C MET A 155 45.13 -10.95 -75.85
N LYS A 156 45.80 -9.90 -75.36
CA LYS A 156 47.10 -10.05 -74.68
C LYS A 156 46.97 -10.82 -73.36
N LEU A 157 45.88 -10.62 -72.61
CA LEU A 157 45.62 -11.30 -71.35
C LEU A 157 45.32 -12.80 -71.57
N GLU A 158 44.52 -13.13 -72.57
CA GLU A 158 44.30 -14.51 -73.01
C GLU A 158 45.58 -15.18 -73.53
N ALA A 159 46.42 -14.42 -74.25
CA ALA A 159 47.72 -14.92 -74.70
C ALA A 159 48.69 -15.18 -73.53
N LEU A 160 48.64 -14.33 -72.49
CA LEU A 160 49.39 -14.49 -71.23
C LEU A 160 48.89 -15.68 -70.40
N GLU A 161 47.58 -15.93 -70.33
CA GLU A 161 47.04 -17.13 -69.69
C GLU A 161 47.45 -18.41 -70.43
N LYS A 162 47.45 -18.38 -71.77
CA LYS A 162 47.88 -19.51 -72.60
C LYS A 162 49.39 -19.77 -72.48
N SER A 163 50.20 -18.74 -72.25
CA SER A 163 51.65 -18.90 -72.07
C SER A 163 52.06 -19.32 -70.65
N LYS A 164 51.24 -19.02 -69.62
CA LYS A 164 51.44 -19.50 -68.23
C LYS A 164 51.00 -20.95 -67.99
N LYS A 165 50.25 -21.57 -68.91
CA LYS A 165 49.81 -22.98 -68.85
C LYS A 165 50.80 -23.97 -69.49
N LYS A 166 52.07 -23.59 -69.68
CA LYS A 166 53.17 -24.48 -70.10
C LYS A 166 54.19 -24.65 -68.99
#